data_AF-A0A973TNZ1-F1
#
_entry.id   AF-A0A973TNZ1-F1
#
_cell.length_a   1.000
_cell.length_b   1.000
_cell.length_c   1.000
_cell.angle_alpha   90.00
_cell.angle_beta   90.00
_cell.angle_gamma   90.00
#
_symmetry.space_group_name_H-M   'P 1'
#
loop_
_entity.id
_entity.type
_entity.pdbx_description
1 polymer ?
#
loop_
_entity_poly.entity_id
_entity_poly.type
_entity_poly.pdbx_seq_one_letter_code
_entity_poly.pdbx_strand_id
1 'polypeptide(L)'
;MATDLGLAALHHLLVFGLVAMLVAEAVLLRGPLAADTIPRLAKLDAGYGMCAGVLLAVGLARVFLGVKGEDFYLHNPYFHAKIGAFLLVGLLSLLPTMRFLRWRKAHRANPAFVPDTAERTRLRTILRLELVLIAAIFVLAAAMARYGGF
;
A
#
# COMPACT_ATOMS: atom_id res chain seq x y z
N MET A 1 -20.06 18.21 -7.94
CA MET A 1 -18.85 18.39 -8.79
C MET A 1 -17.59 18.67 -7.97
N ALA A 2 -17.59 19.66 -7.05
CA ALA A 2 -16.42 19.94 -6.21
C ALA A 2 -16.03 18.79 -5.25
N THR A 3 -17.03 18.11 -4.66
CA THR A 3 -16.83 16.94 -3.78
C THR A 3 -16.17 15.76 -4.50
N ASP A 4 -16.68 15.41 -5.68
CA ASP A 4 -16.12 14.36 -6.53
C ASP A 4 -14.68 14.66 -6.96
N LEU A 5 -14.41 15.89 -7.39
CA LEU A 5 -13.05 16.34 -7.73
C LEU A 5 -12.10 16.22 -6.54
N GLY A 6 -12.52 16.69 -5.36
CA GLY A 6 -11.72 16.62 -4.14
C GLY A 6 -11.40 15.18 -3.73
N LEU A 7 -12.40 14.30 -3.75
CA LEU A 7 -12.22 12.87 -3.46
C LEU A 7 -11.32 12.19 -4.48
N ALA A 8 -11.47 12.51 -5.77
CA ALA A 8 -10.61 11.99 -6.81
C ALA A 8 -9.16 12.46 -6.60
N ALA A 9 -8.91 13.75 -6.42
CA ALA A 9 -7.57 14.30 -6.19
C ALA A 9 -6.90 13.66 -4.97
N LEU A 10 -7.63 13.60 -3.84
CA LEU A 10 -7.15 12.97 -2.61
C LEU A 10 -6.83 11.48 -2.83
N HIS A 11 -7.69 10.74 -3.52
CA HIS A 11 -7.44 9.32 -3.82
C HIS A 11 -6.13 9.14 -4.59
N HIS A 12 -5.88 9.95 -5.63
CA HIS A 12 -4.64 9.84 -6.41
C HIS A 12 -3.41 10.20 -5.58
N LEU A 13 -3.46 11.29 -4.80
CA LEU A 13 -2.37 11.69 -3.91
C LEU A 13 -2.04 10.59 -2.88
N LEU A 14 -3.06 9.96 -2.31
CA LEU A 14 -2.89 8.83 -1.38
C LEU A 14 -2.26 7.62 -2.07
N VAL A 15 -2.68 7.28 -3.29
CA VAL A 15 -2.03 6.19 -4.06
C VAL A 15 -0.56 6.50 -4.32
N PHE A 16 -0.21 7.71 -4.74
CA PHE A 16 1.19 8.09 -4.96
C PHE A 16 2.00 8.07 -3.65
N GLY A 17 1.43 8.56 -2.56
CA GLY A 17 2.04 8.50 -1.23
C GLY A 17 2.29 7.05 -0.78
N LEU A 18 1.31 6.18 -0.98
CA LEU A 18 1.40 4.75 -0.67
C LEU A 18 2.53 4.08 -1.45
N VAL A 19 2.60 4.30 -2.77
CA VAL A 19 3.68 3.77 -3.63
C VAL A 19 5.04 4.33 -3.19
N ALA A 20 5.13 5.64 -2.91
CA ALA A 20 6.37 6.28 -2.50
C ALA A 20 6.91 5.69 -1.18
N MET A 21 6.04 5.48 -0.19
CA MET A 21 6.44 4.87 1.08
C MET A 21 6.90 3.42 0.90
N LEU A 22 6.18 2.62 0.10
CA LEU A 22 6.55 1.23 -0.17
C LEU A 22 7.90 1.13 -0.91
N VAL A 23 8.14 2.01 -1.89
CA VAL A 23 9.43 2.10 -2.58
C VAL A 23 10.54 2.52 -1.60
N ALA A 24 10.27 3.48 -0.71
CA ALA A 24 11.24 3.91 0.29
C ALA A 24 11.58 2.79 1.28
N GLU A 25 10.61 1.96 1.70
CA GLU A 25 10.87 0.75 2.49
C GLU A 25 11.76 -0.24 1.75
N ALA A 26 11.45 -0.49 0.47
CA ALA A 26 12.25 -1.39 -0.37
C ALA A 26 13.69 -0.89 -0.54
N VAL A 27 13.90 0.43 -0.63
CA VAL A 27 15.24 1.05 -0.70
C VAL A 27 15.97 0.95 0.64
N LEU A 28 15.30 1.27 1.75
CA LEU A 28 15.89 1.17 3.10
C LEU A 28 16.29 -0.28 3.43
N LEU A 29 15.46 -1.25 3.04
CA LEU A 29 15.75 -2.68 3.18
C LEU A 29 16.88 -3.17 2.27
N ARG A 30 17.30 -2.40 1.25
CA ARG A 30 18.49 -2.72 0.43
C ARG A 30 19.77 -2.13 1.00
N GLY A 31 19.70 -0.98 1.67
CA GLY A 31 20.87 -0.29 2.25
C GLY A 31 21.39 -0.93 3.56
N PRO A 32 22.52 -0.47 4.11
CA PRO A 32 23.00 -0.92 5.41
C PRO A 32 21.95 -0.67 6.50
N LEU A 33 21.70 -1.67 7.36
CA LEU A 33 20.85 -1.51 8.54
C LEU A 33 21.66 -0.83 9.64
N ALA A 34 21.91 0.47 9.47
CA ALA A 34 22.42 1.32 10.53
C ALA A 34 21.40 1.43 11.67
N ALA A 35 21.85 1.87 12.85
CA ALA A 35 21.01 1.99 14.05
C ALA A 35 19.72 2.81 13.81
N ASP A 36 19.77 3.81 12.93
CA ASP A 36 18.62 4.66 12.63
C ASP A 36 17.65 4.07 11.60
N THR A 37 18.05 3.04 10.85
CA THR A 37 17.25 2.49 9.76
C THR A 37 16.04 1.73 10.29
N ILE A 38 16.19 0.94 11.36
CA ILE A 38 15.10 0.12 11.92
C ILE A 38 13.94 0.98 12.46
N PRO A 39 14.19 2.03 13.27
CA PRO A 39 13.12 2.92 13.71
C PRO A 39 12.45 3.68 12.56
N ARG A 40 13.21 4.08 11.53
CA ARG A 40 12.67 4.76 10.34
C ARG A 40 11.77 3.84 9.53
N LEU A 41 12.19 2.61 9.30
CA LEU A 41 11.43 1.58 8.59
C LEU A 41 10.07 1.33 9.25
N ALA A 42 10.06 1.16 10.58
CA ALA A 42 8.81 0.97 11.33
C ALA A 42 7.88 2.19 11.35
N LYS A 43 8.43 3.42 11.25
CA LYS A 43 7.61 4.64 11.11
C LYS A 43 7.01 4.76 9.73
N LEU A 44 7.81 4.44 8.70
CA LEU A 44 7.40 4.47 7.31
C LEU A 44 6.27 3.46 7.05
N ASP A 45 6.42 2.25 7.55
CA ASP A 45 5.42 1.17 7.47
C ASP A 45 4.11 1.53 8.20
N ALA A 46 4.19 2.17 9.36
CA ALA A 46 3.00 2.70 10.02
C ALA A 46 2.29 3.79 9.19
N GLY A 47 3.06 4.66 8.53
CA GLY A 47 2.54 5.66 7.60
C GLY A 47 1.90 5.03 6.36
N TYR A 48 2.53 4.00 5.79
CA TYR A 48 2.01 3.20 4.69
C TYR A 48 0.65 2.59 5.06
N GLY A 49 0.56 1.90 6.20
CA GLY A 49 -0.68 1.28 6.67
C GLY A 49 -1.80 2.30 6.92
N MET A 50 -1.48 3.44 7.53
CA MET A 50 -2.45 4.52 7.72
C MET A 50 -2.93 5.08 6.38
N CYS A 51 -2.02 5.34 5.44
CA CYS A 51 -2.36 5.83 4.11
C CYS A 51 -3.23 4.82 3.34
N ALA A 52 -2.94 3.52 3.44
CA ALA A 52 -3.76 2.47 2.86
C ALA A 52 -5.19 2.47 3.43
N GLY A 53 -5.34 2.63 4.75
CA GLY A 53 -6.65 2.75 5.41
C GLY A 53 -7.45 3.97 4.92
N VAL A 54 -6.81 5.14 4.88
CA VAL A 54 -7.45 6.38 4.38
C VAL A 54 -7.79 6.26 2.89
N LEU A 55 -6.90 5.66 2.09
CA LEU A 55 -7.12 5.42 0.67
C LEU A 55 -8.35 4.56 0.41
N LEU A 56 -8.53 3.49 1.21
CA LEU A 56 -9.70 2.63 1.13
C LEU A 56 -10.98 3.38 1.49
N ALA A 57 -10.97 4.16 2.57
CA ALA A 57 -12.11 4.96 2.99
C ALA A 57 -12.51 6.00 1.91
N VAL A 58 -11.54 6.71 1.34
CA VAL A 58 -11.77 7.65 0.23
C VAL A 58 -12.25 6.92 -1.02
N GLY A 59 -11.71 5.74 -1.31
CA GLY A 59 -12.16 4.89 -2.41
C GLY A 59 -13.62 4.48 -2.29
N LEU A 60 -14.06 4.06 -1.09
CA LEU A 60 -15.47 3.75 -0.81
C LEU A 60 -16.35 4.99 -0.89
N ALA A 61 -15.90 6.13 -0.35
CA ALA A 61 -16.63 7.39 -0.49
C ALA A 61 -16.87 7.76 -1.95
N ARG A 62 -15.92 7.47 -2.86
CA ARG A 62 -16.11 7.67 -4.31
C ARG A 62 -17.13 6.73 -4.94
N VAL A 63 -17.38 5.55 -4.37
CA VAL A 63 -18.41 4.63 -4.86
C VAL A 63 -19.80 5.18 -4.56
N PHE A 64 -20.01 5.65 -3.32
CA PHE A 64 -21.34 6.10 -2.86
C PHE A 64 -21.64 7.58 -3.16
N LEU A 65 -20.62 8.44 -3.17
CA LEU A 65 -20.77 9.89 -3.33
C LEU A 65 -20.24 10.40 -4.69
N GLY A 66 -19.70 9.52 -5.52
CA GLY A 66 -19.11 9.86 -6.80
C GLY A 66 -20.12 9.89 -7.95
N VAL A 67 -19.71 10.50 -9.07
CA VAL A 67 -20.62 10.81 -10.19
C VAL A 67 -21.11 9.56 -10.96
N LYS A 68 -20.39 8.43 -10.90
CA LYS A 68 -20.74 7.21 -11.66
C LYS A 68 -21.87 6.37 -11.03
N GLY A 69 -22.22 6.62 -9.77
CA GLY A 69 -23.19 5.81 -9.03
C GLY A 69 -22.65 4.42 -8.65
N GLU A 70 -23.23 3.81 -7.62
CA GLU A 70 -22.80 2.51 -7.09
C GLU A 70 -22.98 1.35 -8.08
N ASP A 71 -24.05 1.38 -8.89
CA ASP A 71 -24.37 0.35 -9.88
C ASP A 71 -23.25 0.12 -10.91
N PHE A 72 -22.57 1.19 -11.33
CA PHE A 72 -21.43 1.10 -12.23
C PHE A 72 -20.29 0.28 -11.61
N TYR A 73 -20.03 0.45 -10.31
CA TYR A 73 -18.95 -0.25 -9.62
C TYR A 73 -19.32 -1.71 -9.32
N LEU A 74 -20.56 -1.97 -8.89
CA LEU A 74 -21.03 -3.31 -8.53
C LEU A 74 -21.07 -4.27 -9.72
N HIS A 75 -21.36 -3.79 -10.92
CA HIS A 75 -21.42 -4.63 -12.13
C HIS A 75 -20.09 -4.68 -12.92
N ASN A 76 -19.03 -4.05 -12.41
CA ASN A 76 -17.74 -3.98 -13.08
C ASN A 76 -16.77 -5.03 -12.50
N PRO A 77 -16.42 -6.10 -13.23
CA PRO A 77 -15.54 -7.15 -12.73
C PRO A 77 -14.13 -6.62 -12.40
N TYR A 78 -13.66 -5.59 -13.12
CA TYR A 78 -12.36 -4.97 -12.86
C TYR A 78 -12.35 -4.19 -11.55
N PHE A 79 -13.50 -3.70 -11.08
CA PHE A 79 -13.62 -3.09 -9.75
C PHE A 79 -13.42 -4.12 -8.64
N HIS A 80 -14.12 -5.26 -8.72
CA HIS A 80 -13.97 -6.34 -7.75
C HIS A 80 -12.54 -6.89 -7.73
N ALA A 81 -11.95 -7.10 -8.91
CA ALA A 81 -10.56 -7.53 -9.02
C ALA A 81 -9.59 -6.51 -8.41
N LYS A 82 -9.81 -5.21 -8.65
CA LYS A 82 -8.98 -4.12 -8.08
C LYS A 82 -9.06 -4.11 -6.56
N ILE A 83 -10.26 -4.21 -5.99
CA ILE A 83 -10.46 -4.23 -4.54
C ILE A 83 -9.85 -5.50 -3.94
N GLY A 84 -10.07 -6.67 -4.55
CA GLY A 84 -9.45 -7.92 -4.12
C GLY A 84 -7.91 -7.86 -4.13
N ALA A 85 -7.32 -7.30 -5.17
CA ALA A 85 -5.87 -7.07 -5.24
C ALA A 85 -5.38 -6.10 -4.15
N PHE A 86 -6.12 -5.02 -3.88
CA PHE A 86 -5.78 -4.08 -2.82
C PHE A 86 -5.83 -4.72 -1.42
N LEU A 87 -6.85 -5.53 -1.15
CA LEU A 87 -6.96 -6.29 0.10
C LEU A 87 -5.84 -7.33 0.23
N LEU A 88 -5.47 -8.00 -0.86
CA LEU A 88 -4.36 -8.94 -0.89
C LEU A 88 -3.03 -8.25 -0.56
N VAL A 89 -2.79 -7.06 -1.12
CA VAL A 89 -1.61 -6.23 -0.77
C VAL A 89 -1.62 -5.91 0.73
N GLY A 90 -2.76 -5.46 1.27
CA GLY A 90 -2.90 -5.16 2.70
C GLY A 90 -2.62 -6.39 3.59
N LEU A 91 -3.10 -7.57 3.19
CA LEU A 91 -2.85 -8.82 3.91
C LEU A 91 -1.37 -9.23 3.87
N LEU A 92 -0.74 -9.12 2.70
CA LEU A 92 0.69 -9.39 2.55
C LEU A 92 1.53 -8.43 3.40
N SER A 93 1.13 -7.17 3.49
CA SER A 93 1.81 -6.11 4.23
C SER A 93 1.78 -6.31 5.75
N LEU A 94 0.83 -7.10 6.28
CA LEU A 94 0.87 -7.46 7.71
C LEU A 94 2.17 -8.20 8.08
N LEU A 95 2.76 -8.97 7.16
CA LEU A 95 4.01 -9.68 7.40
C LEU A 95 5.20 -8.73 7.67
N PRO A 96 5.56 -7.78 6.78
CA PRO A 96 6.61 -6.79 7.05
C PRO A 96 6.28 -5.94 8.27
N THR A 97 5.05 -5.48 8.45
CA THR A 97 4.65 -4.69 9.62
C THR A 97 4.98 -5.39 10.94
N MET A 98 4.60 -6.66 11.08
CA MET A 98 4.91 -7.44 12.28
C MET A 98 6.42 -7.61 12.49
N ARG A 99 7.21 -7.79 11.42
CA ARG A 99 8.67 -7.92 11.55
C ARG A 99 9.32 -6.60 11.92
N PHE A 100 8.93 -5.48 11.30
CA PHE A 100 9.49 -4.17 11.62
C PHE A 100 9.19 -3.74 13.05
N LEU A 101 7.98 -4.04 13.55
CA LEU A 101 7.63 -3.81 14.96
C LEU A 101 8.50 -4.66 15.91
N ARG A 102 8.72 -5.93 15.58
CA ARG A 102 9.61 -6.81 16.36
C ARG A 102 11.05 -6.30 16.35
N TRP A 103 11.58 -5.93 15.19
CA TRP A 103 12.92 -5.35 15.06
C TRP A 103 13.06 -4.05 15.84
N ARG A 104 12.04 -3.18 15.81
CA ARG A 104 12.02 -1.95 16.60
C ARG A 104 12.09 -2.24 18.10
N LYS A 105 11.36 -3.26 18.58
CA LYS A 105 11.41 -3.67 19.99
C LYS A 105 12.79 -4.23 20.36
N ALA A 106 13.35 -5.10 19.52
CA ALA A 106 14.68 -5.68 19.74
C ALA A 106 15.79 -4.62 19.73
N HIS A 107 15.75 -3.69 18.78
CA HIS A 107 16.69 -2.57 18.69
C HIS A 107 16.61 -1.61 19.88
N ARG A 108 15.41 -1.40 20.44
CA ARG A 108 15.26 -0.62 21.68
C ARG A 108 15.89 -1.31 22.90
N ALA A 109 15.88 -2.65 22.93
CA ALA A 109 16.49 -3.42 24.01
C ALA A 109 18.01 -3.58 23.84
N ASN A 110 18.48 -3.67 22.59
CA ASN A 110 19.88 -3.79 22.23
C ASN A 110 20.18 -2.96 20.96
N PRO A 111 20.85 -1.81 21.06
CA PRO A 111 21.21 -0.97 19.90
C PRO A 111 22.13 -1.67 18.87
N ALA A 112 22.82 -2.75 19.26
CA ALA A 112 23.63 -3.56 18.35
C ALA A 112 22.81 -4.66 17.64
N PHE A 113 21.49 -4.71 17.81
CA PHE A 113 20.64 -5.68 17.14
C PHE A 113 20.69 -5.53 15.62
N VAL A 114 21.06 -6.61 14.93
CA VAL A 114 21.04 -6.71 13.48
C VAL A 114 20.05 -7.80 13.08
N PRO A 115 19.06 -7.49 12.21
CA PRO A 115 18.17 -8.49 11.66
C PRO A 115 18.87 -9.58 10.85
N ASP A 116 18.28 -10.77 10.87
CA ASP A 116 18.77 -11.90 10.09
C ASP A 116 18.71 -11.62 8.57
N THR A 117 19.71 -12.12 7.85
CA THR A 117 19.88 -11.90 6.40
C THR A 117 18.83 -12.64 5.57
N ALA A 118 18.41 -13.84 5.99
CA ALA A 118 17.38 -14.60 5.30
C ALA A 118 16.00 -13.96 5.52
N GLU A 119 15.70 -13.51 6.75
CA GLU A 119 14.51 -12.73 7.06
C GLU A 119 14.43 -11.46 6.19
N ARG A 120 15.53 -10.71 6.10
CA ARG A 120 15.62 -9.50 5.28
C ARG A 120 15.37 -9.79 3.80
N THR A 121 15.90 -10.89 3.28
CA THR A 121 15.71 -11.29 1.87
C THR A 121 14.25 -11.65 1.58
N ARG A 122 13.60 -12.33 2.53
CA ARG A 122 12.16 -12.64 2.45
C ARG A 122 11.32 -11.36 2.42
N LEU A 123 11.58 -10.40 3.31
CA LEU A 123 10.84 -9.13 3.33
C LEU A 123 11.02 -8.34 2.03
N ARG A 124 12.24 -8.29 1.47
CA ARG A 124 12.48 -7.68 0.16
C ARG A 124 11.67 -8.32 -0.97
N THR A 125 11.45 -9.63 -0.90
CA THR A 125 10.65 -10.35 -1.89
C THR A 125 9.18 -9.98 -1.73
N ILE A 126 8.67 -9.92 -0.49
CA ILE A 126 7.29 -9.51 -0.19
C ILE A 126 7.02 -8.09 -0.70
N LEU A 127 7.89 -7.11 -0.41
CA LEU A 127 7.70 -5.73 -0.90
C LEU A 127 7.72 -5.64 -2.43
N ARG A 128 8.51 -6.48 -3.11
CA ARG A 128 8.49 -6.56 -4.59
C ARG A 128 7.17 -7.10 -5.11
N LEU A 129 6.62 -8.13 -4.46
CA LEU A 129 5.31 -8.68 -4.82
C LEU A 129 4.21 -7.65 -4.60
N GLU A 130 4.26 -6.89 -3.51
CA GLU A 130 3.33 -5.79 -3.24
C GLU A 130 3.40 -4.71 -4.32
N LEU A 131 4.60 -4.31 -4.75
CA LEU A 131 4.79 -3.36 -5.86
C LEU A 131 4.19 -3.88 -7.18
N VAL A 132 4.38 -5.17 -7.49
CA VAL A 132 3.80 -5.80 -8.68
C VAL A 132 2.27 -5.83 -8.59
N LEU A 133 1.71 -6.16 -7.42
CA LEU A 133 0.26 -6.14 -7.21
C LEU A 133 -0.31 -4.72 -7.32
N ILE A 134 0.40 -3.70 -6.82
CA ILE A 134 -0.01 -2.30 -7.01
C ILE A 134 0.03 -1.89 -8.49
N ALA A 135 1.03 -2.34 -9.24
CA ALA A 135 1.04 -2.14 -10.69
C ALA A 135 -0.18 -2.80 -11.37
N ALA A 136 -0.55 -4.01 -10.96
CA ALA A 136 -1.77 -4.67 -11.44
C ALA A 136 -3.04 -3.88 -11.08
N ILE A 137 -3.11 -3.31 -9.88
CA ILE A 137 -4.22 -2.43 -9.44
C ILE A 137 -4.37 -1.22 -10.39
N PHE A 138 -3.27 -0.62 -10.87
CA PHE A 138 -3.34 0.46 -11.85
C PHE A 138 -3.89 0.00 -13.20
N VAL A 139 -3.47 -1.17 -13.69
CA VAL A 139 -4.00 -1.75 -14.93
C VAL A 139 -5.50 -2.03 -14.80
N LEU A 140 -5.93 -2.61 -13.67
CA LEU A 140 -7.34 -2.87 -13.38
C LEU A 140 -8.16 -1.58 -13.27
N ALA A 141 -7.60 -0.52 -12.67
CA ALA A 141 -8.24 0.79 -12.64
C ALA A 141 -8.42 1.38 -14.05
N ALA A 142 -7.41 1.23 -14.93
CA ALA A 142 -7.50 1.67 -16.31
C ALA A 142 -8.52 0.87 -17.14
N ALA A 143 -8.60 -0.45 -16.91
CA ALA A 143 -9.59 -1.33 -17.54
C ALA A 143 -11.02 -0.99 -17.06
N MET A 144 -11.22 -0.82 -15.75
CA MET A 144 -12.49 -0.41 -15.16
C MET A 144 -13.02 0.88 -15.80
N ALA A 145 -12.16 1.88 -16.03
CA ALA A 145 -12.55 3.15 -16.61
C ALA A 145 -13.12 3.04 -18.04
N ARG A 146 -12.78 1.97 -18.77
CA ARG A 146 -13.16 1.70 -20.17
C ARG A 146 -14.20 0.57 -20.31
N TYR A 147 -14.65 -0.01 -19.20
CA TYR A 147 -15.63 -1.09 -19.21
C TYR A 147 -16.97 -0.61 -19.79
N GLY A 148 -17.50 -1.34 -20.77
CA GLY A 148 -18.75 -1.01 -21.48
C GLY A 148 -18.61 0.01 -22.63
N GLY A 149 -17.40 0.42 -22.98
CA GLY A 149 -17.10 1.40 -24.05
C GLY A 149 -16.25 0.85 -25.20
N PHE A 150 -16.34 -0.44 -25.49
CA PHE A 150 -15.79 -1.09 -26.69
C PHE A 150 -16.92 -1.68 -27.52
#